data_AF-A0A354DFI9-F1
#
_entry.id   AF-A0A354DFI9-F1
#
_cell.length_a   1.000
_cell.length_b   1.000
_cell.length_c   1.000
_cell.angle_alpha   90.00
_cell.angle_beta   90.00
_cell.angle_gamma   90.00
#
_symmetry.space_group_name_H-M   'P 1'
#
loop_
_entity.id
_entity.type
_entity.pdbx_description
1 polymer ?
#
loop_
_entity_poly.entity_id
_entity_poly.type
_entity_poly.pdbx_seq_one_letter_code
_entity_poly.pdbx_strand_id
1 'polypeptide(L)' 'DSFEKAERLLLEEACDKAIEKSGVEKGSLNFYLAGDLINQITPSSFSARTLSTPYMGLFGACSTSMLGLALASQLV' A
#
# COMPACT_ATOMS: atom_id res chain seq x y z
N ASP A 1 21.83 -4.33 3.00
CA ASP A 1 20.50 -3.75 2.75
C ASP A 1 20.40 -3.18 1.34
N SER A 2 19.18 -2.97 0.83
CA SER A 2 18.93 -2.42 -0.52
C SER A 2 17.88 -1.31 -0.48
N PHE A 3 17.83 -0.46 -1.51
CA PHE A 3 16.85 0.64 -1.58
C PHE A 3 15.41 0.13 -1.63
N GLU A 4 15.16 -1.02 -2.27
CA GLU A 4 13.85 -1.67 -2.33
C GLU A 4 13.38 -2.10 -0.93
N LYS A 5 14.30 -2.58 -0.08
CA LYS A 5 13.98 -2.93 1.31
C LYS A 5 13.66 -1.69 2.13
N ALA A 6 14.36 -0.58 1.90
CA ALA A 6 14.09 0.69 2.56
C ALA A 6 12.73 1.27 2.14
N GLU A 7 12.40 1.25 0.85
CA GLU A 7 11.09 1.70 0.33
C GLU A 7 9.94 0.84 0.88
N ARG A 8 10.12 -0.48 0.94
CA ARG A 8 9.15 -1.38 1.58
C ARG A 8 8.90 -0.98 3.04
N LEU A 9 9.96 -0.70 3.81
CA LEU A 9 9.82 -0.27 5.21
C LEU A 9 9.07 1.07 5.31
N LEU A 10 9.36 2.03 4.44
CA LEU A 10 8.63 3.30 4.39
C LEU A 10 7.14 3.10 4.11
N LEU A 11 6.79 2.18 3.20
CA LEU A 11 5.39 1.82 2.91
C LEU A 11 4.71 1.17 4.13
N GLU A 12 5.39 0.23 4.80
CA GLU A 12 4.89 -0.44 6.01
C GLU A 12 4.61 0.57 7.13
N GLU A 13 5.59 1.45 7.44
CA GLU A 13 5.43 2.48 8.46
C GLU A 13 4.34 3.50 8.13
N ALA A 14 4.21 3.89 6.86
CA ALA A 14 3.14 4.79 6.42
C ALA A 14 1.76 4.16 6.61
N CYS A 15 1.61 2.87 6.30
CA CYS A 15 0.35 2.15 6.49
C CYS A 15 0.02 1.99 7.97
N ASP A 16 0.97 1.58 8.80
CA ASP A 16 0.76 1.42 10.25
C ASP A 16 0.33 2.75 10.90
N LYS A 17 0.96 3.87 10.53
CA LYS A 17 0.56 5.22 10.99
C LYS A 17 -0.83 5.63 10.52
N ALA A 18 -1.22 5.26 9.30
CA ALA A 18 -2.56 5.56 8.78
C ALA A 18 -3.64 4.76 9.53
N ILE A 19 -3.37 3.48 9.79
CA ILE A 19 -4.25 2.59 10.56
C ILE A 19 -4.41 3.11 11.99
N GLU A 20 -3.30 3.42 12.67
CA GLU A 20 -3.30 3.98 14.03
C GLU A 20 -4.18 5.23 14.13
N LYS A 21 -4.02 6.18 13.19
CA LYS A 21 -4.79 7.43 13.19
C LYS A 21 -6.25 7.27 12.84
N SER A 22 -6.60 6.23 12.08
CA SER A 22 -8.00 5.99 11.68
C SER A 22 -8.83 5.37 12.80
N GLY A 23 -8.19 4.75 13.81
CA GLY A 23 -8.87 4.02 14.88
C GLY A 23 -9.52 2.71 14.42
N VAL A 24 -9.29 2.26 13.18
CA VAL A 24 -9.79 0.97 12.68
C VAL A 24 -8.87 -0.16 13.11
N GLU A 25 -9.45 -1.33 13.38
CA GLU A 25 -8.66 -2.53 13.64
C GLU A 25 -7.98 -3.02 12.35
N LYS A 26 -6.71 -3.41 12.40
CA LYS A 26 -5.98 -3.89 11.21
C LYS A 26 -6.69 -5.05 10.49
N GLY A 27 -7.41 -5.90 11.23
CA GLY A 27 -8.20 -7.01 10.69
C GLY A 27 -9.46 -6.60 9.92
N SER A 28 -9.91 -5.35 10.02
CA SER A 28 -11.10 -4.86 9.29
C SER A 28 -10.78 -4.27 7.91
N LEU A 29 -9.50 -4.20 7.52
CA LEU A 29 -9.09 -3.72 6.21
C LEU A 29 -9.50 -4.72 5.11
N ASN A 30 -10.39 -4.30 4.21
CA ASN A 30 -10.86 -5.18 3.12
C ASN A 30 -9.84 -5.27 1.99
N PHE A 31 -9.23 -4.15 1.61
CA PHE A 31 -8.27 -4.09 0.53
C PHE A 31 -7.14 -3.09 0.83
N TYR A 32 -5.94 -3.47 0.42
CA TYR A 32 -4.77 -2.62 0.35
C TYR A 32 -4.51 -2.26 -1.13
N LEU A 33 -4.72 -1.00 -1.48
CA LEU A 33 -4.48 -0.47 -2.82
C LEU A 33 -3.16 0.29 -2.80
N ALA A 34 -2.13 -0.26 -3.45
CA ALA A 34 -0.81 0.35 -3.45
C ALA A 34 -0.02 0.02 -4.71
N GLY A 35 0.99 0.84 -4.96
CA GLY A 35 1.94 0.67 -6.05
C GLY A 35 3.19 1.49 -5.81
N ASP A 36 4.21 1.20 -6.59
CA ASP A 36 5.49 1.89 -6.58
C ASP A 36 6.03 2.02 -8.01
N LEU A 37 7.09 2.81 -8.21
CA LEU A 37 7.68 3.05 -9.54
C LEU A 37 8.66 1.94 -9.96
N ILE A 38 8.95 0.98 -9.10
CA ILE A 38 9.87 -0.11 -9.40
C ILE A 38 9.15 -1.12 -10.29
N ASN A 39 9.89 -1.70 -11.23
CA ASN A 39 9.36 -2.75 -12.08
C ASN A 39 8.74 -3.88 -11.24
N GLN A 40 7.56 -4.33 -11.66
CA GLN A 40 6.76 -5.34 -10.96
C GLN A 40 6.28 -4.93 -9.56
N ILE A 41 6.26 -3.63 -9.24
CA ILE A 41 5.67 -3.08 -8.00
C ILE A 41 6.14 -3.84 -6.75
N THR A 42 7.46 -4.08 -6.69
CA THR A 42 8.07 -5.04 -5.78
C THR A 42 7.97 -4.59 -4.32
N PRO A 43 8.40 -3.36 -3.94
CA PRO A 43 8.20 -2.82 -2.59
C PRO A 43 6.76 -2.93 -2.08
N SER A 44 5.78 -2.50 -2.87
CA SER A 44 4.36 -2.51 -2.47
C SER A 44 3.77 -3.93 -2.41
N SER A 45 4.20 -4.84 -3.27
CA SER A 45 3.84 -6.26 -3.18
C SER A 45 4.37 -6.91 -1.90
N PHE A 46 5.60 -6.58 -1.49
CA PHE A 46 6.16 -7.12 -0.25
C PHE A 46 5.61 -6.44 1.01
N SER A 47 5.27 -5.15 0.98
CA SER A 47 4.59 -4.48 2.11
C SER A 47 3.19 -5.06 2.33
N ALA A 48 2.48 -5.38 1.25
CA ALA A 48 1.18 -6.06 1.32
C ALA A 48 1.25 -7.39 2.07
N ARG A 49 2.29 -8.18 1.80
CA ARG A 49 2.55 -9.44 2.51
C ARG A 49 2.75 -9.22 4.01
N THR A 50 3.47 -8.15 4.39
CA THR A 50 3.69 -7.80 5.80
C THR A 50 2.40 -7.34 6.47
N LEU A 51 1.57 -6.55 5.77
CA LEU A 51 0.28 -6.07 6.27
C LEU A 51 -0.76 -7.20 6.40
N SER A 52 -0.60 -8.30 5.67
CA SER A 52 -1.52 -9.44 5.64
C SER A 52 -2.95 -9.05 5.23
N THR A 53 -3.05 -8.10 4.29
CA THR A 53 -4.32 -7.56 3.76
C THR A 53 -4.46 -7.92 2.29
N PRO A 54 -5.67 -8.27 1.79
CA PRO A 54 -5.89 -8.48 0.36
C PRO A 54 -5.39 -7.30 -0.48
N TYR A 55 -4.58 -7.58 -1.50
CA TYR A 55 -3.80 -6.55 -2.21
C TYR A 55 -4.29 -6.36 -3.64
N MET A 56 -4.50 -5.09 -4.02
CA MET A 56 -4.67 -4.67 -5.40
C MET A 56 -3.46 -3.84 -5.82
N GLY A 57 -2.57 -4.45 -6.60
CA GLY A 57 -1.40 -3.79 -7.15
C GLY A 57 -1.76 -2.81 -8.26
N LEU A 58 -1.32 -1.56 -8.11
CA LEU A 58 -1.62 -0.47 -9.03
C LEU A 58 -0.33 0.05 -9.67
N PHE A 59 -0.42 0.45 -10.94
CA PHE A 59 0.68 1.13 -11.61
C PHE A 59 0.14 2.23 -12.53
N GLY A 60 0.28 3.48 -12.08
CA GLY A 60 0.02 4.70 -12.85
C GLY A 60 1.22 5.66 -12.80
N ALA A 61 2.45 5.14 -12.66
CA ALA A 61 3.64 5.94 -12.39
C ALA A 61 3.39 6.94 -11.23
N CYS A 62 3.72 8.22 -11.40
CA CYS A 62 3.53 9.23 -10.35
C CYS A 62 2.05 9.48 -9.99
N SER A 63 1.08 9.14 -10.84
CA SER A 63 -0.35 9.31 -10.54
C SER A 63 -0.96 8.15 -9.75
N THR A 64 -0.17 7.13 -9.40
CA THR A 64 -0.63 5.96 -8.63
C THR A 64 -1.30 6.35 -7.31
N SER A 65 -0.84 7.42 -6.65
CA SER A 65 -1.44 7.92 -5.42
C SER A 65 -2.91 8.32 -5.59
N MET A 66 -3.22 9.10 -6.63
CA MET A 66 -4.59 9.54 -6.93
C MET A 66 -5.43 8.43 -7.54
N LEU A 67 -4.81 7.55 -8.35
CA LEU A 67 -5.48 6.36 -8.89
C LEU A 67 -5.99 5.45 -7.77
N GLY A 68 -5.14 5.14 -6.78
CA GLY A 68 -5.50 4.30 -5.65
C GLY A 68 -6.62 4.91 -4.81
N LEU A 69 -6.56 6.21 -4.55
CA LEU A 69 -7.61 6.90 -3.81
C LEU A 69 -8.95 6.89 -4.57
N ALA A 70 -8.94 7.21 -5.87
CA ALA A 70 -10.15 7.22 -6.68
C ALA A 70 -10.81 5.82 -6.74
N LEU A 71 -10.01 4.76 -6.93
CA LEU A 71 -10.51 3.39 -6.93
C LEU A 71 -11.04 2.99 -5.54
N ALA A 72 -10.31 3.30 -4.47
CA ALA A 72 -10.77 3.04 -3.11
C ALA A 72 -12.14 3.69 -2.86
N SER A 73 -12.32 4.97 -3.23
CA SER A 73 -13.60 5.66 -3.07
C SER A 73 -14.76 5.08 -3.88
N GLN A 74 -14.49 4.34 -4.96
CA GLN A 74 -15.53 3.64 -5.74
C GLN A 74 -15.88 2.25 -5.19
N LEU A 75 -14.99 1.65 -4.38
CA LEU A 75 -15.17 0.32 -3.78
C LEU A 75 -15.86 0.37 -2.41
N VAL A 76 -15.98 1.56 -1.80
CA VAL A 76 -16.65 1.80 -0.51
C VAL A 76 -18.14 2.05 -0.72
#